data_AF-A0A1D8KC74-F1
#
_entry.id   AF-A0A1D8KC74-F1
#
_cell.length_a   1.000
_cell.length_b   1.000
_cell.length_c   1.000
_cell.angle_alpha   90.00
_cell.angle_beta   90.00
_cell.angle_gamma   90.00
#
_symmetry.space_group_name_H-M   'P 1'
#
loop_
_entity.id
_entity.type
_entity.pdbx_description
1 polymer ?
#
loop_
_entity_poly.entity_id
_entity_poly.type
_entity_poly.pdbx_seq_one_letter_code
_entity_poly.pdbx_strand_id
1 'polypeptide(L)'
;MTASYAHASPQIPPAHPAKPDSRIEVMFPPMLKRQTLFTMRLHLQGVAEIQQALASGRFEKAAEIATATLGMSSMHGHQMAEEAKYMPHGMMKLGALMHQRAAEFAISAQDAAATGNLKPPLRALSRMTETCVACHSAYRLK
;
A
#
# COMPACT_ATOMS: atom_id res chain seq x y z
N MET A 1 -1.62 -22.78 54.87
CA MET A 1 -2.85 -22.38 54.18
C MET A 1 -2.47 -21.88 52.78
N THR A 2 -2.51 -22.75 51.78
CA THR A 2 -2.23 -22.40 50.38
C THR A 2 -3.55 -22.34 49.63
N ALA A 3 -4.00 -21.13 49.29
CA ALA A 3 -5.20 -20.93 48.49
C ALA A 3 -4.91 -21.31 47.03
N SER A 4 -5.58 -22.36 46.54
CA SER A 4 -5.60 -22.75 45.14
C SER A 4 -6.57 -21.84 44.40
N TYR A 5 -6.07 -20.97 43.53
CA TYR A 5 -6.90 -20.21 42.59
C TYR A 5 -7.17 -21.09 41.37
N ALA A 6 -8.41 -21.55 41.22
CA ALA A 6 -8.89 -22.17 39.99
C ALA A 6 -8.97 -21.09 38.90
N HIS A 7 -8.12 -21.19 37.89
CA HIS A 7 -8.28 -20.40 36.66
C HIS A 7 -9.51 -20.90 35.89
N ALA A 8 -10.60 -20.13 35.94
CA ALA A 8 -11.72 -20.32 35.02
C ALA A 8 -11.24 -20.00 33.59
N SER A 9 -11.38 -20.96 32.67
CA SER A 9 -11.09 -20.72 31.26
C SER A 9 -12.01 -19.63 30.70
N PRO A 10 -11.49 -18.66 29.94
CA PRO A 10 -12.33 -17.64 29.31
C PRO A 10 -13.26 -18.32 28.30
N GLN A 11 -14.57 -18.10 28.48
CA GLN A 11 -15.57 -18.52 27.50
C GLN A 11 -15.41 -17.65 26.26
N ILE A 12 -14.96 -18.24 25.15
CA ILE A 12 -14.90 -17.57 23.86
C ILE A 12 -16.35 -17.46 23.35
N PRO A 13 -16.88 -16.25 23.14
CA PRO A 13 -18.21 -16.10 22.56
C PRO A 13 -18.27 -16.75 21.17
N PRO A 14 -19.43 -17.28 20.76
CA PRO A 14 -19.57 -17.93 19.46
C PRO A 14 -19.13 -16.99 18.34
N ALA A 15 -18.27 -17.49 17.46
CA ALA A 15 -17.77 -16.74 16.32
C ALA A 15 -18.94 -16.23 15.48
N HIS A 16 -19.00 -14.91 15.26
CA HIS A 16 -19.93 -14.35 14.29
C HIS A 16 -19.59 -14.90 12.90
N PRO A 17 -20.60 -15.31 12.09
CA PRO A 17 -20.34 -15.75 10.74
C PRO A 17 -19.66 -14.61 9.96
N ALA A 18 -18.52 -14.91 9.33
CA ALA A 18 -17.82 -13.95 8.52
C ALA A 18 -18.75 -13.49 7.37
N LYS A 19 -18.85 -12.16 7.18
CA LYS A 19 -19.60 -11.61 6.05
C LYS A 19 -18.99 -12.10 4.73
N PRO A 20 -19.80 -12.38 3.71
CA PRO A 20 -19.29 -12.70 2.37
C PRO A 20 -18.36 -11.61 1.85
N ASP A 21 -17.28 -12.00 1.17
CA ASP A 21 -16.33 -11.06 0.57
C ASP A 21 -16.98 -10.30 -0.60
N SER A 22 -17.31 -9.04 -0.37
CA SER A 22 -18.00 -8.16 -1.31
C SER A 22 -17.10 -7.53 -2.38
N ARG A 23 -15.80 -7.85 -2.41
CA ARG A 23 -14.85 -7.27 -3.37
C ARG A 23 -15.12 -7.75 -4.79
N ILE A 24 -14.81 -6.90 -5.76
CA ILE A 24 -14.89 -7.22 -7.19
C ILE A 24 -13.73 -8.17 -7.54
N GLU A 25 -14.06 -9.31 -8.13
CA GLU A 25 -13.08 -10.26 -8.64
C GLU A 25 -12.46 -9.74 -9.94
N VAL A 26 -11.13 -9.72 -9.98
CA VAL A 26 -10.35 -9.40 -11.18
C VAL A 26 -9.65 -10.67 -11.64
N MET A 27 -9.98 -11.09 -12.85
CA MET A 27 -9.52 -12.34 -13.46
C MET A 27 -8.30 -12.07 -14.33
N PHE A 28 -7.11 -12.07 -13.73
CA PHE A 28 -5.88 -12.03 -14.50
C PHE A 28 -5.45 -13.44 -14.96
N PRO A 29 -4.81 -13.56 -16.14
CA PRO A 29 -4.07 -14.76 -16.49
C PRO A 29 -3.05 -15.11 -15.39
N PRO A 30 -2.77 -16.40 -15.11
CA PRO A 30 -1.94 -16.80 -13.97
C PRO A 30 -0.57 -16.12 -13.88
N MET A 31 0.09 -15.92 -15.03
CA MET A 31 1.37 -15.21 -15.10
C MET A 31 1.24 -13.72 -14.76
N LEU A 32 0.22 -13.06 -15.31
CA LEU A 32 -0.03 -11.65 -15.05
C LEU A 32 -0.36 -11.42 -13.58
N LYS A 33 -1.23 -12.26 -13.00
CA LYS A 33 -1.53 -12.23 -11.55
C LYS A 33 -0.27 -12.30 -10.69
N ARG A 34 0.62 -13.25 -10.99
CA ARG A 34 1.88 -13.43 -10.24
C ARG A 34 2.75 -12.18 -10.31
N GLN A 35 2.87 -11.61 -11.50
CA GLN A 35 3.65 -10.41 -11.74
C GLN A 35 3.05 -9.19 -11.03
N THR A 36 1.74 -8.97 -11.15
CA THR A 36 1.04 -7.88 -10.44
C THR A 36 1.21 -8.00 -8.92
N LEU A 37 1.03 -9.19 -8.36
CA LEU A 37 1.24 -9.42 -6.92
C LEU A 37 2.69 -9.19 -6.49
N PHE A 38 3.66 -9.50 -7.35
CA PHE A 38 5.06 -9.21 -7.10
C PHE A 38 5.31 -7.69 -7.08
N THR A 39 4.80 -6.96 -8.06
CA THR A 39 4.88 -5.49 -8.11
C THR A 39 4.23 -4.87 -6.87
N MET A 40 3.07 -5.34 -6.43
CA MET A 40 2.40 -4.87 -5.20
C MET A 40 3.28 -5.07 -3.95
N ARG A 41 3.98 -6.21 -3.83
CA ARG A 41 4.92 -6.45 -2.72
C ARG A 41 6.12 -5.50 -2.78
N LEU A 42 6.66 -5.21 -3.97
CA LEU A 42 7.72 -4.22 -4.13
C LEU A 42 7.26 -2.81 -3.72
N HIS A 43 6.02 -2.44 -4.02
CA HIS A 43 5.47 -1.15 -3.59
C HIS A 43 5.36 -1.07 -2.05
N LEU A 44 4.89 -2.15 -1.40
CA LEU A 44 4.85 -2.22 0.07
C LEU A 44 6.26 -2.14 0.68
N GLN A 45 7.24 -2.79 0.08
CA GLN A 45 8.65 -2.69 0.49
C GLN A 45 9.14 -1.24 0.39
N GLY A 46 8.87 -0.55 -0.72
CA GLY A 46 9.19 0.88 -0.88
C GLY A 46 8.54 1.77 0.18
N VAL A 47 7.28 1.51 0.54
CA VAL A 47 6.58 2.22 1.64
C VAL A 47 7.26 2.01 2.99
N ALA A 48 7.76 0.81 3.28
CA ALA A 48 8.51 0.54 4.50
C ALA A 48 9.85 1.29 4.53
N GLU A 49 10.59 1.28 3.43
CA GLU A 49 11.87 1.98 3.30
C GLU A 49 11.72 3.51 3.37
N ILE A 50 10.64 4.06 2.80
CA ILE A 50 10.27 5.47 2.95
C ILE A 50 10.10 5.81 4.43
N GLN A 51 9.32 5.02 5.17
CA GLN A 51 9.08 5.26 6.60
C GLN A 51 10.39 5.21 7.40
N GLN A 52 11.27 4.25 7.11
CA GLN A 52 12.59 4.16 7.74
C GLN A 52 13.46 5.39 7.44
N ALA A 53 13.45 5.87 6.20
CA ALA A 53 14.19 7.06 5.81
C ALA A 53 13.66 8.32 6.52
N LEU A 54 12.34 8.52 6.55
CA LEU A 54 11.70 9.61 7.29
C LEU A 54 12.01 9.57 8.79
N ALA A 55 11.93 8.39 9.42
CA ALA A 55 12.25 8.22 10.84
C ALA A 55 13.72 8.54 11.16
N SER A 56 14.61 8.39 10.19
CA SER A 56 16.03 8.72 10.30
C SER A 56 16.35 10.16 9.86
N GLY A 57 15.35 10.99 9.54
CA GLY A 57 15.54 12.35 9.03
C GLY A 57 16.18 12.42 7.63
N ARG A 58 16.22 11.32 6.88
CA ARG A 58 16.81 11.23 5.53
C ARG A 58 15.74 11.52 4.47
N PHE A 59 15.33 12.78 4.36
CA PHE A 59 14.19 13.19 3.54
C PHE A 59 14.44 13.04 2.03
N GLU A 60 15.63 13.41 1.54
CA GLU A 60 16.02 13.22 0.15
C GLU A 60 15.98 11.74 -0.22
N LYS A 61 16.47 10.88 0.69
CA LYS A 61 16.43 9.44 0.47
C LYS A 61 15.01 8.90 0.39
N ALA A 62 14.10 9.41 1.22
CA ALA A 62 12.69 9.05 1.14
C ALA A 62 12.09 9.44 -0.22
N ALA A 63 12.42 10.62 -0.74
CA ALA A 63 11.97 11.07 -2.06
C ALA A 63 12.51 10.20 -3.21
N GLU A 64 13.79 9.83 -3.16
CA GLU A 64 14.41 8.91 -4.12
C GLU A 64 13.71 7.56 -4.15
N ILE A 65 13.47 6.95 -2.98
CA ILE A 65 12.80 5.65 -2.85
C ILE A 65 11.40 5.73 -3.45
N ALA A 66 10.62 6.76 -3.11
CA ALA A 66 9.28 6.95 -3.64
C ALA A 66 9.28 7.05 -5.16
N THR A 67 10.19 7.83 -5.73
CA THR A 67 10.31 8.00 -7.20
C THR A 67 10.69 6.69 -7.89
N ALA A 68 11.64 5.95 -7.32
CA ALA A 68 12.17 4.72 -7.92
C ALA A 68 11.20 3.53 -7.83
N THR A 69 10.43 3.43 -6.74
CA THR A 69 9.65 2.22 -6.43
C THR A 69 8.14 2.38 -6.62
N LEU A 70 7.62 3.60 -6.52
CA LEU A 70 6.18 3.88 -6.63
C LEU A 70 5.85 5.03 -7.60
N GLY A 71 6.82 5.85 -8.02
CA GLY A 71 6.59 7.01 -8.87
C GLY A 71 6.13 6.66 -10.29
N MET A 72 5.74 7.67 -11.07
CA MET A 72 5.34 7.47 -12.48
C MET A 72 6.45 6.80 -13.31
N SER A 73 7.72 7.03 -12.97
CA SER A 73 8.87 6.39 -13.61
C SER A 73 8.96 4.88 -13.36
N SER A 74 8.31 4.35 -12.31
CA SER A 74 8.24 2.92 -12.03
C SER A 74 7.04 2.23 -12.69
N MET A 75 6.28 2.94 -13.54
CA MET A 75 5.22 2.33 -14.34
C MET A 75 5.83 1.38 -15.37
N HIS A 76 5.56 0.09 -15.22
CA HIS A 76 6.07 -0.96 -16.09
C HIS A 76 5.27 -0.99 -17.40
N GLY A 77 5.57 -0.09 -18.35
CA GLY A 77 4.71 0.21 -19.51
C GLY A 77 4.09 -1.01 -20.23
N HIS A 78 4.87 -2.04 -20.52
CA HIS A 78 4.35 -3.28 -21.12
C HIS A 78 3.41 -4.05 -20.16
N GLN A 79 3.82 -4.24 -18.90
CA GLN A 79 2.99 -4.89 -17.88
C GLN A 79 1.68 -4.11 -17.66
N MET A 80 1.73 -2.79 -17.55
CA MET A 80 0.56 -1.93 -17.39
C MET A 80 -0.42 -2.10 -18.56
N ALA A 81 0.07 -2.12 -19.79
CA ALA A 81 -0.77 -2.32 -20.97
C ALA A 81 -1.46 -3.70 -20.96
N GLU A 82 -0.77 -4.74 -20.51
CA GLU A 82 -1.36 -6.08 -20.36
C GLU A 82 -2.37 -6.14 -19.20
N GLU A 83 -2.06 -5.51 -18.06
CA GLU A 83 -2.93 -5.40 -16.89
C GLU A 83 -4.23 -4.66 -17.20
N ALA A 84 -4.15 -3.55 -17.94
CA ALA A 84 -5.30 -2.70 -18.28
C ALA A 84 -6.41 -3.45 -19.04
N LYS A 85 -6.08 -4.54 -19.74
CA LYS A 85 -7.06 -5.38 -20.46
C LYS A 85 -8.07 -6.08 -19.54
N TYR A 86 -7.72 -6.27 -18.27
CA TYR A 86 -8.53 -7.01 -17.30
C TYR A 86 -8.95 -6.17 -16.09
N MET A 87 -8.30 -5.03 -15.85
CA MET A 87 -8.61 -4.15 -14.72
C MET A 87 -9.92 -3.37 -14.97
N PRO A 88 -10.88 -3.38 -14.02
CA PRO A 88 -12.00 -2.45 -14.06
C PRO A 88 -11.52 -0.99 -14.02
N HIS A 89 -12.29 -0.07 -14.60
CA HIS A 89 -11.94 1.35 -14.66
C HIS A 89 -11.58 1.96 -13.28
N GLY A 90 -12.31 1.60 -12.23
CA GLY A 90 -12.01 2.06 -10.87
C GLY A 90 -10.66 1.57 -10.34
N MET A 91 -10.23 0.34 -10.70
CA MET A 91 -8.93 -0.20 -10.33
C MET A 91 -7.79 0.51 -11.07
N MET A 92 -7.95 0.74 -12.37
CA MET A 92 -6.97 1.51 -13.17
C MET A 92 -6.78 2.93 -12.61
N LYS A 93 -7.88 3.60 -12.27
CA LYS A 93 -7.84 4.94 -11.66
C LYS A 93 -7.10 4.95 -10.33
N LEU A 94 -7.31 3.95 -9.48
CA LEU A 94 -6.59 3.85 -8.19
C LEU A 94 -5.09 3.58 -8.39
N GLY A 95 -4.72 2.73 -9.35
CA GLY A 95 -3.31 2.49 -9.69
C GLY A 95 -2.61 3.77 -10.16
N ALA A 96 -3.20 4.49 -11.11
CA ALA A 96 -2.67 5.78 -11.58
C ALA A 96 -2.59 6.82 -10.44
N LEU A 97 -3.63 6.89 -9.59
CA LEU A 97 -3.65 7.79 -8.45
C LEU A 97 -2.53 7.46 -7.46
N MET A 98 -2.22 6.18 -7.21
CA MET A 98 -1.11 5.80 -6.35
C MET A 98 0.22 6.35 -6.87
N HIS A 99 0.49 6.23 -8.17
CA HIS A 99 1.73 6.74 -8.78
C HIS A 99 1.81 8.27 -8.69
N GLN A 100 0.68 8.95 -8.87
CA GLN A 100 0.59 10.39 -8.65
C GLN A 100 0.87 10.77 -7.19
N ARG A 101 0.30 10.05 -6.21
CA ARG A 101 0.55 10.32 -4.77
C ARG A 101 2.00 10.05 -4.38
N ALA A 102 2.67 9.09 -5.00
CA ALA A 102 4.10 8.86 -4.81
C ALA A 102 4.94 10.06 -5.31
N ALA A 103 4.58 10.64 -6.46
CA ALA A 103 5.25 11.84 -6.97
C ALA A 103 5.02 13.06 -6.06
N GLU A 104 3.79 13.27 -5.58
CA GLU A 104 3.48 14.34 -4.61
C GLU A 104 4.23 14.14 -3.28
N PHE A 105 4.35 12.90 -2.81
CA PHE A 105 5.15 12.57 -1.64
C PHE A 105 6.61 12.93 -1.86
N ALA A 106 7.20 12.56 -3.01
CA ALA A 106 8.61 12.84 -3.30
C ALA A 106 8.91 14.35 -3.26
N ILE A 107 8.04 15.19 -3.83
CA ILE A 107 8.16 16.65 -3.77
C ILE A 107 8.10 17.12 -2.30
N SER A 108 7.10 16.68 -1.53
CA SER A 108 6.98 17.10 -0.13
C SER A 108 8.14 16.65 0.77
N ALA A 109 8.79 15.52 0.43
CA ALA A 109 9.98 15.05 1.12
C ALA A 109 11.22 15.88 0.73
N GLN A 110 11.35 16.29 -0.54
CA GLN A 110 12.40 17.25 -0.94
C GLN A 110 12.24 18.61 -0.24
N ASP A 111 11.00 19.11 -0.08
CA ASP A 111 10.77 20.33 0.70
C ASP A 111 11.15 20.14 2.18
N ALA A 112 10.90 18.96 2.74
CA ALA A 112 11.26 18.62 4.11
C ALA A 112 12.78 18.54 4.32
N ALA A 113 13.56 18.18 3.30
CA ALA A 113 15.02 18.24 3.35
C ALA A 113 15.55 19.67 3.59
N ALA A 114 14.92 20.67 2.96
CA ALA A 114 15.29 22.08 3.16
C ALA A 114 14.75 22.66 4.48
N THR A 115 13.58 22.22 4.93
CA THR A 115 12.84 22.85 6.04
C THR A 115 12.89 22.10 7.37
N GLY A 116 13.26 20.82 7.37
CA GLY A 116 13.15 19.91 8.51
C GLY A 116 11.70 19.57 8.92
N ASN A 117 10.68 20.04 8.19
CA ASN A 117 9.30 19.83 8.56
C ASN A 117 8.76 18.48 8.06
N LEU A 118 8.63 17.51 8.96
CA LEU A 118 8.13 16.17 8.66
C LEU A 118 6.60 16.10 8.42
N LYS A 119 5.82 17.11 8.83
CA LYS A 119 4.34 17.04 8.75
C LYS A 119 3.81 16.92 7.30
N PRO A 120 4.27 17.72 6.32
CA PRO A 120 3.85 17.59 4.93
C PRO A 120 4.12 16.20 4.31
N PRO A 121 5.33 15.62 4.38
CA PRO A 121 5.58 14.31 3.80
C PRO A 121 4.81 13.19 4.52
N LEU A 122 4.60 13.26 5.84
CA LEU A 122 3.72 12.29 6.52
C LEU A 122 2.27 12.35 6.03
N ARG A 123 1.75 13.55 5.79
CA ARG A 123 0.40 13.71 5.21
C ARG A 123 0.33 13.14 3.79
N ALA A 124 1.35 13.39 2.97
CA ALA A 124 1.42 12.83 1.63
C ALA A 124 1.52 11.30 1.64
N LEU A 125 2.30 10.74 2.56
CA LEU A 125 2.41 9.30 2.78
C LEU A 125 1.05 8.68 3.17
N SER A 126 0.28 9.30 4.07
CA SER A 126 -1.08 8.85 4.42
C SER A 126 -1.97 8.74 3.18
N ARG A 127 -2.01 9.80 2.35
CA ARG A 127 -2.82 9.81 1.11
C ARG A 127 -2.36 8.77 0.09
N MET A 128 -1.07 8.47 0.05
CA MET A 128 -0.56 7.37 -0.78
C MET A 128 -1.06 6.03 -0.24
N THR A 129 -0.94 5.75 1.05
CA THR A 129 -1.41 4.51 1.69
C THR A 129 -2.93 4.32 1.56
N GLU A 130 -3.72 5.40 1.60
CA GLU A 130 -5.17 5.38 1.36
C GLU A 130 -5.54 4.77 0.00
N THR A 131 -4.69 4.92 -1.03
CA THR A 131 -4.91 4.27 -2.34
C THR A 131 -4.78 2.75 -2.26
N CYS A 132 -3.82 2.24 -1.46
CA CYS A 132 -3.66 0.82 -1.21
C CYS A 132 -4.88 0.25 -0.49
N VAL A 133 -5.36 0.95 0.55
CA VAL A 133 -6.55 0.56 1.31
C VAL A 133 -7.78 0.53 0.40
N ALA A 134 -8.02 1.61 -0.37
CA ALA A 134 -9.17 1.70 -1.27
C ALA A 134 -9.17 0.58 -2.32
N CYS A 135 -8.00 0.25 -2.89
CA CYS A 135 -7.89 -0.85 -3.86
C CYS A 135 -8.16 -2.20 -3.19
N HIS A 136 -7.52 -2.48 -2.05
CA HIS A 136 -7.65 -3.76 -1.34
C HIS A 136 -9.04 -3.98 -0.72
N SER A 137 -9.77 -2.91 -0.41
CA SER A 137 -11.17 -2.98 0.06
C SER A 137 -12.18 -3.17 -1.06
N ALA A 138 -11.83 -2.83 -2.31
CA ALA A 138 -12.75 -2.87 -3.44
C ALA A 138 -12.50 -4.06 -4.38
N TYR A 139 -11.26 -4.53 -4.51
CA TYR A 139 -10.86 -5.53 -5.50
C TYR A 139 -10.11 -6.70 -4.88
N ARG A 140 -10.23 -7.87 -5.51
CA ARG A 140 -9.41 -9.04 -5.22
C ARG A 140 -9.00 -9.75 -6.51
N LEU A 141 -7.76 -10.22 -6.56
CA LEU A 141 -7.26 -11.00 -7.70
C LEU A 141 -7.62 -12.47 -7.49
N LYS A 142 -8.36 -13.06 -8.43
CA LYS A 142 -8.77 -14.47 -8.37
C LYS A 142 -7.76 -15.40 -9.01
#